data_AF-A0A5K1GEK3-F1
#
_entry.id   AF-A0A5K1GEK3-F1
#
_cell.length_a   1.000
_cell.length_b   1.000
_cell.length_c   1.000
_cell.angle_alpha   90.00
_cell.angle_beta   90.00
_cell.angle_gamma   90.00
#
_symmetry.space_group_name_H-M   'P 1'
#
loop_
_entity.id
_entity.type
_entity.pdbx_description
1 polymer ?
#
loop_
_entity_poly.entity_id
_entity_poly.type
_entity_poly.pdbx_seq_one_letter_code
_entity_poly.pdbx_strand_id
1 'polypeptide(L)'
;VNAFRERRALSLTLNDTKTAVNKLHQMINIVVGVVILIIWLLILEIATTHLLVLISSQLLLVVFVFGNTCKTVFESIIFLFVVHPYDVGDRCEIDGVQ
;
A
#
# COMPACT_ATOMS: atom_id res chain seq x y z
N VAL A 1 -10.25 -32.08 19.33
CA VAL A 1 -10.96 -31.47 18.17
C VAL A 1 -10.77 -29.96 18.12
N ASN A 2 -10.92 -29.23 19.24
CA ASN A 2 -10.72 -27.76 19.27
C ASN A 2 -9.30 -27.31 18.91
N ALA A 3 -8.26 -27.99 19.42
CA ALA A 3 -6.86 -27.67 19.10
C ALA A 3 -6.49 -27.83 17.60
N PHE A 4 -7.17 -28.71 16.87
CA PHE A 4 -6.98 -28.85 15.41
C PHE A 4 -7.66 -27.72 14.63
N ARG A 5 -8.81 -27.24 15.13
CA ARG A 5 -9.50 -26.07 14.56
C ARG A 5 -8.69 -24.80 14.79
N GLU A 6 -8.11 -24.60 15.96
CA GLU A 6 -7.21 -23.47 16.25
C GLU A 6 -5.98 -23.48 15.36
N ARG A 7 -5.29 -24.62 15.20
CA ARG A 7 -4.13 -24.70 14.30
C ARG A 7 -4.50 -24.39 12.85
N ARG A 8 -5.68 -24.83 12.41
CA ARG A 8 -6.18 -24.54 11.06
C ARG A 8 -6.52 -23.05 10.90
N ALA A 9 -7.19 -22.44 11.88
CA ALA A 9 -7.47 -21.01 11.89
C ALA A 9 -6.17 -20.18 11.89
N LEU A 10 -5.20 -20.53 12.72
CA LEU A 10 -3.89 -19.88 12.76
C LEU A 10 -3.14 -20.00 11.42
N SER A 11 -3.20 -21.18 10.77
CA SER A 11 -2.58 -21.40 9.47
C SER A 11 -3.26 -20.61 8.35
N LEU A 12 -4.58 -20.39 8.44
CA LEU A 12 -5.36 -19.55 7.53
C LEU A 12 -4.98 -18.08 7.72
N THR A 13 -4.99 -17.58 8.96
CA THR A 13 -4.58 -16.21 9.28
C THR A 13 -3.15 -15.91 8.83
N LEU A 14 -2.18 -16.79 9.11
CA LEU A 14 -0.79 -16.61 8.67
C LEU A 14 -0.65 -16.61 7.14
N ASN A 15 -1.49 -17.38 6.42
CA ASN A 15 -1.46 -17.41 4.97
C ASN A 15 -2.09 -16.13 4.36
N ASP A 16 -3.11 -15.57 5.02
CA ASP A 16 -3.72 -14.30 4.64
C ASP A 16 -2.78 -13.13 4.91
N THR A 17 -2.07 -13.12 6.05
CA THR A 17 -1.01 -12.13 6.31
C THR A 17 0.11 -12.24 5.28
N LYS A 18 0.55 -13.46 4.91
CA LYS A 18 1.55 -13.65 3.85
C LYS A 18 1.08 -13.13 2.49
N THR A 19 -0.18 -13.38 2.15
CA THR A 19 -0.79 -12.89 0.91
C THR A 19 -0.88 -11.36 0.92
N ALA A 20 -1.32 -10.77 2.03
CA ALA A 20 -1.39 -9.32 2.20
C ALA A 20 0.01 -8.67 2.11
N VAL A 21 1.02 -9.25 2.75
CA VAL A 21 2.42 -8.80 2.67
C VAL A 21 2.96 -8.93 1.25
N ASN A 22 2.69 -10.04 0.56
CA ASN A 22 3.09 -10.21 -0.83
C ASN A 22 2.42 -9.17 -1.75
N LYS A 23 1.16 -8.83 -1.48
CA LYS A 23 0.45 -7.79 -2.23
C LYS A 23 1.02 -6.40 -1.97
N LEU A 24 1.35 -6.08 -0.73
CA LEU A 24 2.05 -4.85 -0.37
C LEU A 24 3.43 -4.78 -1.06
N HIS A 25 4.17 -5.88 -1.05
CA HIS A 25 5.46 -5.95 -1.73
C HIS A 25 5.32 -5.74 -3.25
N GLN A 26 4.28 -6.29 -3.86
CA GLN A 26 3.95 -6.04 -5.27
C GLN A 26 3.63 -4.55 -5.53
N MET A 27 2.86 -3.90 -4.66
CA MET A 27 2.57 -2.46 -4.77
C MET A 27 3.83 -1.61 -4.65
N ILE A 28 4.69 -1.88 -3.66
CA ILE A 28 5.95 -1.17 -3.48
C ILE A 28 6.86 -1.37 -4.70
N ASN A 29 6.93 -2.59 -5.26
CA ASN A 29 7.75 -2.86 -6.43
C ASN A 29 7.30 -2.05 -7.67
N ILE A 30 5.98 -1.85 -7.85
CA ILE A 30 5.46 -0.97 -8.90
C ILE A 30 5.92 0.48 -8.67
N VAL A 31 5.81 0.99 -7.44
CA VAL A 31 6.26 2.35 -7.10
C VAL A 31 7.77 2.52 -7.34
N VAL A 32 8.58 1.57 -6.89
CA VAL A 32 10.03 1.57 -7.13
C VAL A 32 10.35 1.53 -8.62
N GLY A 33 9.64 0.73 -9.41
CA GLY A 33 9.77 0.69 -10.87
C GLY A 33 9.50 2.03 -11.54
N VAL A 34 8.47 2.77 -11.09
CA VAL A 34 8.18 4.13 -11.57
C VAL A 34 9.31 5.09 -11.23
N VAL A 35 9.85 5.04 -10.01
CA VAL A 35 10.99 5.89 -9.60
C VAL A 35 12.24 5.60 -10.44
N ILE A 36 12.56 4.33 -10.67
CA ILE A 36 13.69 3.92 -11.52
C ILE A 36 13.50 4.43 -12.96
N LEU A 37 12.28 4.33 -13.50
CA LEU A 37 11.96 4.85 -14.83
C LEU A 37 12.18 6.37 -14.92
N ILE A 38 11.77 7.13 -13.89
CA ILE A 38 12.01 8.58 -13.82
C ILE A 38 13.52 8.89 -13.80
N ILE A 39 14.30 8.20 -12.96
CA ILE A 39 15.76 8.38 -12.88
C ILE A 39 16.43 8.05 -14.21
N TRP A 40 15.99 6.96 -14.86
CA TRP A 40 16.52 6.55 -16.15
C TRP A 40 16.26 7.59 -17.25
N LEU A 41 15.05 8.17 -17.31
CA LEU A 41 14.74 9.29 -18.21
C LEU A 41 15.58 10.53 -17.92
N LEU A 42 15.92 10.79 -16.66
CA LEU A 42 16.75 11.93 -16.26
C LEU A 42 18.20 11.76 -16.76
N ILE A 43 18.76 10.55 -16.65
CA ILE A 43 20.13 10.23 -17.08
C ILE A 43 20.28 10.28 -18.60
N LEU A 44 19.23 9.95 -19.36
CA LEU A 44 19.29 9.98 -20.83
C LEU A 44 19.39 11.40 -21.43
N GLU A 45 19.43 12.46 -20.62
CA GLU A 45 19.44 13.89 -21.02
C GLU A 45 18.33 14.31 -22.00
N ILE A 46 17.34 13.44 -22.25
CA ILE A 46 16.11 13.76 -22.98
C ILE A 46 15.29 14.82 -22.20
N ALA A 47 15.56 15.00 -20.91
CA ALA A 47 14.98 16.01 -20.03
C ALA A 47 15.51 17.43 -20.35
N THR A 48 15.16 17.96 -21.52
CA THR A 48 15.19 19.40 -21.76
C THR A 48 14.34 20.12 -20.71
N THR A 49 14.75 21.31 -20.28
CA THR A 49 14.07 22.12 -19.24
C THR A 49 12.56 22.25 -19.48
N HIS A 50 12.13 22.32 -20.73
CA HIS A 50 10.71 22.34 -21.11
C HIS A 50 9.96 21.05 -20.80
N LEU A 51 10.54 19.87 -21.06
CA LEU A 51 9.91 18.59 -20.74
C LEU A 51 9.83 18.34 -19.23
N LEU A 52 10.84 18.78 -18.48
CA LEU A 52 10.84 18.66 -17.03
C LEU A 52 9.70 19.50 -16.40
N VAL A 53 9.50 20.73 -16.89
CA VAL A 53 8.40 21.59 -16.46
C VAL A 53 7.05 20.96 -16.80
N LEU A 54 6.88 20.42 -18.02
CA LEU A 54 5.63 19.75 -18.42
C LEU A 54 5.33 18.51 -17.57
N ILE A 55 6.33 17.66 -17.31
CA ILE A 55 6.17 16.47 -16.47
C ILE A 55 5.85 16.88 -15.03
N SER A 56 6.51 17.90 -14.48
CA SER A 56 6.26 18.37 -13.11
C SER A 56 4.82 18.88 -12.92
N SER A 57 4.27 19.58 -13.90
CA SER A 57 2.88 20.03 -13.91
C SER A 57 1.91 18.85 -13.91
N GLN A 58 2.17 17.84 -14.75
CA GLN A 58 1.34 16.65 -14.81
C GLN A 58 1.43 15.80 -13.53
N LEU A 59 2.60 15.74 -12.92
CA LEU A 59 2.82 15.04 -11.65
C LEU A 59 2.04 15.71 -10.52
N LEU A 60 2.01 17.05 -10.49
CA LEU A 60 1.20 17.83 -9.52
C LEU A 60 -0.29 17.50 -9.62
N LEU A 61 -0.83 17.39 -10.84
CA LEU A 61 -2.22 16.98 -11.06
C LEU A 61 -2.50 15.57 -10.51
N VAL A 62 -1.59 14.63 -10.77
CA VAL A 62 -1.72 13.26 -10.25
C VAL A 62 -1.67 13.26 -8.72
N VAL A 63 -0.74 14.00 -8.11
CA VAL A 63 -0.66 14.11 -6.64
C VAL A 63 -1.91 14.76 -6.06
N PHE A 64 -2.52 15.73 -6.73
CA PHE A 64 -3.74 16.35 -6.24
C PHE A 64 -4.94 15.39 -6.27
N VAL A 65 -5.11 14.64 -7.35
CA VAL A 65 -6.23 13.69 -7.51
C VAL A 65 -6.05 12.46 -6.62
N PHE A 66 -4.84 11.90 -6.59
CA PHE A 66 -4.55 10.65 -5.88
C PHE A 66 -3.97 10.84 -4.48
N GLY A 67 -3.66 12.08 -4.07
CA GLY A 67 -3.01 12.37 -2.79
C GLY A 67 -3.84 11.94 -1.58
N ASN A 68 -5.16 12.17 -1.64
CA ASN A 68 -6.08 11.69 -0.59
C ASN A 68 -6.09 10.16 -0.51
N THR A 69 -6.14 9.47 -1.65
CA THR A 69 -6.08 8.01 -1.69
C THR A 69 -4.76 7.48 -1.11
N CYS A 70 -3.62 8.07 -1.48
CA CYS A 70 -2.33 7.71 -0.93
C CYS A 70 -2.26 7.92 0.59
N LYS A 71 -2.83 9.04 1.08
CA LYS A 71 -2.93 9.30 2.52
C LYS A 71 -3.73 8.22 3.24
N THR A 72 -4.93 7.89 2.75
CA THR A 72 -5.78 6.86 3.36
C THR A 72 -5.12 5.48 3.31
N VAL A 73 -4.46 5.11 2.22
CA VAL A 73 -3.71 3.85 2.11
C VAL A 73 -2.56 3.80 3.11
N PHE A 74 -1.81 4.89 3.25
CA PHE A 74 -0.71 4.98 4.22
C PHE A 74 -1.20 4.87 5.66
N GLU A 75 -2.27 5.59 6.02
CA GLU A 75 -2.94 5.48 7.32
C GLU A 75 -3.43 4.04 7.56
N SER A 76 -4.00 3.40 6.55
CA SER A 76 -4.47 2.00 6.63
C SER A 76 -3.32 1.02 6.85
N ILE A 77 -2.16 1.22 6.21
CA ILE A 77 -0.97 0.39 6.41
C ILE A 77 -0.43 0.55 7.83
N ILE A 78 -0.34 1.79 8.34
CA ILE A 78 0.10 2.05 9.72
C ILE A 78 -0.88 1.40 10.70
N PHE A 79 -2.17 1.58 10.48
CA PHE A 79 -3.21 1.01 11.32
C PHE A 79 -3.13 -0.53 11.37
N LEU A 80 -3.04 -1.16 10.21
CA LEU A 80 -3.04 -2.62 10.09
C LEU A 80 -1.73 -3.25 10.59
N PHE A 81 -0.56 -2.67 10.27
CA PHE A 81 0.72 -3.33 10.55
C PHE A 81 1.47 -2.77 11.76
N VAL A 82 1.39 -1.46 12.02
CA VAL A 82 2.17 -0.81 13.10
C VAL A 82 1.39 -0.78 14.40
N VAL A 83 0.14 -0.30 14.36
CA VAL A 83 -0.66 -0.13 15.58
C VAL A 83 -1.33 -1.45 15.97
N HIS A 84 -1.76 -2.27 15.01
CA HIS A 84 -2.52 -3.51 15.25
C HIS A 84 -3.64 -3.32 16.31
N PRO A 85 -4.54 -2.34 16.16
CA PRO A 85 -5.58 -2.09 17.15
C PRO A 85 -6.69 -3.17 17.15
N TYR A 86 -6.77 -3.97 16.08
CA TYR A 86 -7.69 -5.09 15.94
C TYR A 86 -6.94 -6.32 15.46
N ASP A 87 -7.21 -7.47 16.07
CA ASP A 87 -6.69 -8.77 15.67
C ASP A 87 -7.80 -9.67 15.08
N VAL A 88 -7.40 -10.72 14.36
CA VAL A 88 -8.32 -11.62 13.68
C VAL A 88 -9.14 -12.40 14.71
N GLY A 89 -10.42 -12.04 14.83
CA GLY A 89 -11.37 -12.63 15.78
C GLY A 89 -11.98 -11.63 16.74
N ASP A 90 -11.50 -10.39 16.74
CA ASP A 90 -12.09 -9.32 17.54
C ASP A 90 -13.48 -8.92 17.03
N ARG A 91 -14.43 -8.79 17.96
CA ARG A 91 -15.76 -8.26 17.67
C ARG A 91 -15.70 -6.75 17.79
N CYS A 92 -15.69 -6.06 16.66
CA CYS A 92 -15.69 -4.61 16.61
C CYS A 92 -17.10 -4.13 16.31
N GLU A 93 -17.66 -3.30 17.18
CA GLU A 93 -18.93 -2.63 16.93
C GLU A 93 -18.64 -1.32 16.20
N ILE A 94 -19.15 -1.17 14.98
CA ILE A 94 -18.92 0.01 14.14
C ILE A 94 -20.27 0.71 13.96
N ASP A 95 -20.36 1.97 14.38
CA ASP A 95 -21.58 2.78 14.26
C ASP A 95 -22.86 2.12 14.84
N GLY A 96 -22.71 1.39 15.95
CA GLY A 96 -23.83 0.77 16.66
C GLY A 96 -24.41 -0.48 15.99
N VAL A 97 -23.70 -1.03 15.00
CA VAL A 97 -24.01 -2.34 14.41
C VAL A 97 -22.82 -3.26 14.68
N GLN A 98 -23.11 -4.37 15.34
CA GLN A 98 -22.14 -5.38 15.77
C GLN A 98 -21.90 -6.45 14.69
#